data_AF-A0A8J6WCM7-F1
#
_entry.id   AF-A0A8J6WCM7-F1
#
_cell.length_a   1.000
_cell.length_b   1.000
_cell.length_c   1.000
_cell.angle_alpha   90.00
_cell.angle_beta   90.00
_cell.angle_gamma   90.00
#
_symmetry.space_group_name_H-M   'P 1'
#
loop_
_entity.id
_entity.type
_entity.pdbx_description
1 polymer ?
#
loop_
_entity_poly.entity_id
_entity_poly.type
_entity_poly.pdbx_seq_one_letter_code
_entity_poly.pdbx_strand_id
1 'polypeptide(L)'
;MVTDCSVSTSLKVGRLDKIGAPDKAEVLSLSEVWAKKYVKDLHRQDQVLLNLDKSQSRPDVAQKLVDILRSVSARAWNKTETLLSREVRRHQISPSLIDPWTISKDVHSVYEEALAAYAKGVTPQRFSVAASKQLGAIRQTHTAVDPRVIGFVSMQFHYCGQMLSAEAPEAEQSTLQSYFKVVDDLLYMPLHRAYAAAANYDYHHPRLETVRLALPATNRIAKSIVNQVITLCPDYATYTGPLSAAAVRTSSIRDVEMFQIYLWTCMLENNISAIAQELFPLCVMLYPRLKVNWGLVRLMVNLLDQELSACVGSINVKYYEPHYTAMLKMFSPSTFPEPA
;
A
#
# COMPACT_ATOMS: atom_id res chain seq x y z
N MET A 1 -49.70 -65.43 -17.85
CA MET A 1 -50.94 -66.16 -17.47
C MET A 1 -51.43 -65.59 -16.17
N VAL A 2 -52.74 -65.40 -16.12
CA VAL A 2 -53.53 -64.83 -15.04
C VAL A 2 -53.56 -65.78 -13.85
N THR A 3 -53.38 -65.26 -12.64
CA THR A 3 -53.89 -65.73 -11.34
C THR A 3 -53.54 -64.63 -10.32
N ASP A 4 -54.33 -64.26 -9.33
CA ASP A 4 -55.73 -64.50 -8.99
C ASP A 4 -56.09 -63.48 -7.88
N CYS A 5 -57.39 -63.35 -7.59
CA CYS A 5 -58.04 -63.06 -6.31
C CYS A 5 -57.22 -62.55 -5.10
N SER A 6 -57.68 -61.68 -4.21
CA SER A 6 -58.98 -61.05 -3.98
C SER A 6 -58.85 -60.06 -2.80
N VAL A 7 -59.86 -59.20 -2.73
CA VAL A 7 -60.19 -58.13 -1.78
C VAL A 7 -60.04 -58.52 -0.29
N SER A 8 -59.44 -57.66 0.56
CA SER A 8 -60.18 -56.77 1.47
C SER A 8 -59.34 -56.06 2.55
N THR A 9 -59.72 -54.80 2.75
CA THR A 9 -59.75 -53.96 3.96
C THR A 9 -58.49 -53.31 4.58
N SER A 10 -58.62 -51.96 4.58
CA SER A 10 -58.35 -51.05 5.69
C SER A 10 -56.94 -50.51 5.86
N LEU A 11 -56.70 -49.34 5.25
CA LEU A 11 -55.91 -48.27 5.87
C LEU A 11 -56.57 -46.93 5.59
N LYS A 12 -57.04 -46.29 6.66
CA LYS A 12 -57.54 -44.91 6.66
C LYS A 12 -56.42 -43.98 6.19
N VAL A 13 -56.47 -43.56 4.94
CA VAL A 13 -55.67 -42.44 4.45
C VAL A 13 -56.31 -41.18 5.01
N GLY A 14 -55.67 -40.62 6.04
CA GLY A 14 -55.98 -39.30 6.55
C GLY A 14 -56.02 -38.32 5.38
N ARG A 15 -57.15 -37.61 5.28
CA ARG A 15 -57.41 -36.54 4.33
C ARG A 15 -56.19 -35.61 4.33
N LEU A 16 -55.47 -35.54 3.21
CA LEU A 16 -54.56 -34.43 2.96
C LEU A 16 -55.44 -33.18 2.91
N ASP A 17 -55.50 -32.48 4.03
CA ASP A 17 -56.08 -31.17 4.08
C ASP A 17 -55.36 -30.33 3.02
N LYS A 18 -56.13 -29.87 2.04
CA LYS A 18 -55.67 -28.88 1.08
C LYS A 18 -55.23 -27.69 1.93
N ILE A 19 -53.92 -27.50 2.06
CA ILE A 19 -53.35 -26.23 2.52
C ILE A 19 -53.86 -25.21 1.53
N GLY A 20 -54.90 -24.47 1.92
CA GLY A 20 -55.45 -23.38 1.13
C GLY A 20 -54.31 -22.43 0.81
N ALA A 21 -54.32 -21.87 -0.40
CA ALA A 21 -53.42 -20.75 -0.71
C ALA A 21 -53.56 -19.73 0.44
N PRO A 22 -52.44 -19.32 1.07
CA PRO A 22 -52.49 -18.46 2.25
C PRO A 22 -53.32 -17.24 1.92
N ASP A 23 -54.22 -16.87 2.84
CA ASP A 23 -55.13 -15.76 2.64
C ASP A 23 -54.31 -14.50 2.32
N LYS A 24 -54.80 -13.63 1.42
CA LYS A 24 -54.04 -12.43 1.00
C LYS A 24 -53.61 -11.59 2.20
N ALA A 25 -54.44 -11.55 3.25
CA ALA A 25 -54.14 -10.87 4.51
C ALA A 25 -52.98 -11.52 5.29
N GLU A 26 -52.84 -12.84 5.21
CA GLU A 26 -51.78 -13.61 5.89
C GLU A 26 -50.43 -13.43 5.19
N VAL A 27 -50.41 -13.41 3.84
CA VAL A 27 -49.20 -13.11 3.05
C VAL A 27 -48.73 -11.67 3.27
N LEU A 28 -49.66 -10.71 3.34
CA LEU A 28 -49.34 -9.31 3.65
C LEU A 28 -48.79 -9.15 5.08
N SER A 29 -49.37 -9.84 6.05
CA SER A 29 -48.88 -9.86 7.44
C SER A 29 -47.47 -10.46 7.56
N LEU A 30 -47.22 -11.60 6.91
CA LEU A 30 -45.90 -12.25 6.93
C LEU A 30 -44.83 -11.43 6.21
N SER A 31 -45.17 -10.78 5.10
CA SER A 31 -44.24 -9.92 4.37
C SER A 31 -43.89 -8.65 5.16
N GLU A 32 -44.84 -8.06 5.88
CA GLU A 32 -44.55 -6.96 6.81
C GLU A 32 -43.65 -7.38 7.98
N VAL A 33 -43.90 -8.55 8.58
CA VAL A 33 -43.08 -9.07 9.68
C VAL A 33 -41.66 -9.37 9.21
N TRP A 34 -41.50 -9.96 8.02
CA TRP A 34 -40.20 -10.18 7.41
C TRP A 34 -39.48 -8.85 7.12
N ALA A 35 -40.18 -7.87 6.53
CA ALA A 35 -39.61 -6.56 6.22
C ALA A 35 -39.19 -5.80 7.50
N LYS A 36 -40.03 -5.79 8.54
CA LYS A 36 -39.71 -5.20 9.84
C LYS A 36 -38.51 -5.89 10.50
N LYS A 37 -38.43 -7.23 10.41
CA LYS A 37 -37.27 -7.99 10.90
C LYS A 37 -36.00 -7.65 10.13
N TYR A 38 -36.07 -7.62 8.79
CA TYR A 38 -34.94 -7.28 7.93
C TYR A 38 -34.41 -5.87 8.21
N VAL A 39 -35.30 -4.88 8.29
CA VAL A 39 -34.93 -3.50 8.64
C VAL A 39 -34.34 -3.42 10.05
N LYS A 40 -34.90 -4.14 11.03
CA LYS A 40 -34.36 -4.20 12.39
C LYS A 40 -32.98 -4.85 12.44
N ASP A 41 -32.75 -5.89 11.64
CA ASP A 41 -31.44 -6.54 11.51
C ASP A 41 -30.41 -5.61 10.86
N LEU A 42 -30.80 -4.82 9.85
CA LEU A 42 -29.95 -3.78 9.26
C LEU A 42 -29.58 -2.71 10.30
N HIS A 43 -30.55 -2.17 11.03
CA HIS A 43 -30.27 -1.18 12.10
C HIS A 43 -29.38 -1.75 13.20
N ARG A 44 -29.51 -3.05 13.51
CA ARG A 44 -28.63 -3.73 14.46
C ARG A 44 -27.21 -3.84 13.93
N GLN A 45 -27.02 -4.13 12.64
CA GLN A 45 -25.70 -4.13 12.01
C GLN A 45 -25.08 -2.73 12.00
N ASP A 46 -25.86 -1.69 11.67
CA ASP A 46 -25.42 -0.29 11.75
C ASP A 46 -25.03 0.11 13.18
N GLN A 47 -25.80 -0.32 14.19
CA GLN A 47 -25.45 -0.09 15.59
C GLN A 47 -24.21 -0.86 16.06
N VAL A 48 -23.92 -2.05 15.51
CA VAL A 48 -22.67 -2.78 15.76
C VAL A 48 -21.48 -2.09 15.09
N LEU A 49 -21.70 -1.46 13.93
CA LEU A 49 -20.74 -0.58 13.26
C LEU A 49 -20.54 0.74 14.02
N LEU A 50 -21.51 1.22 14.80
CA LEU A 50 -21.42 2.49 15.54
C LEU A 50 -20.95 2.35 17.01
N ASN A 51 -21.23 1.24 17.70
CA ASN A 51 -20.87 1.03 19.12
C ASN A 51 -19.41 0.57 19.35
N LEU A 52 -18.46 1.14 18.59
CA LEU A 52 -17.08 0.63 18.47
C LEU A 52 -16.13 0.93 19.66
N ASP A 53 -16.59 1.65 20.68
CA ASP A 53 -15.75 2.16 21.79
C ASP A 53 -15.43 1.17 22.92
N LYS A 54 -15.79 -0.12 22.80
CA LYS A 54 -15.45 -1.15 23.80
C LYS A 54 -14.51 -2.20 23.23
N SER A 55 -13.43 -2.47 23.96
CA SER A 55 -12.34 -3.42 23.68
C SER A 55 -12.66 -4.49 22.63
N GLN A 56 -12.45 -4.19 21.35
CA GLN A 56 -12.60 -5.16 20.28
C GLN A 56 -11.33 -6.00 20.20
N SER A 57 -11.47 -7.30 19.96
CA SER A 57 -10.31 -8.13 19.70
C SER A 57 -9.74 -7.76 18.32
N ARG A 58 -8.42 -7.92 18.12
CA ARG A 58 -7.79 -7.68 16.81
C ARG A 58 -8.45 -8.46 15.67
N PRO A 59 -8.87 -9.74 15.85
CA PRO A 59 -9.65 -10.45 14.84
C PRO A 59 -10.95 -9.75 14.44
N ASP A 60 -11.70 -9.17 15.39
CA ASP A 60 -12.95 -8.47 15.08
C ASP A 60 -12.68 -7.21 14.24
N VAL A 61 -11.65 -6.44 14.61
CA VAL A 61 -11.22 -5.26 13.84
C VAL A 61 -10.78 -5.66 12.44
N ALA A 62 -9.97 -6.72 12.31
CA ALA A 62 -9.50 -7.20 11.03
C ALA A 62 -10.66 -7.63 10.12
N GLN A 63 -11.63 -8.39 10.65
CA GLN A 63 -12.78 -8.85 9.88
C GLN A 63 -13.60 -7.67 9.37
N LYS A 64 -13.88 -6.66 10.20
CA LYS A 64 -14.59 -5.45 9.78
C LYS A 64 -13.86 -4.71 8.65
N LEU A 65 -12.55 -4.59 8.76
CA LEU A 65 -11.73 -3.95 7.73
C LEU A 65 -11.72 -4.75 6.41
N VAL A 66 -11.77 -6.08 6.47
CA VAL A 66 -11.96 -6.94 5.29
C VAL A 66 -13.35 -6.70 4.67
N ASP A 67 -14.41 -6.63 5.47
CA ASP A 67 -15.78 -6.45 4.99
C ASP A 67 -15.97 -5.13 4.21
N ILE A 68 -15.25 -4.07 4.60
CA ILE A 68 -15.28 -2.76 3.92
C ILE A 68 -14.19 -2.59 2.86
N LEU A 69 -13.25 -3.54 2.72
CA LEU A 69 -12.07 -3.39 1.87
C LEU A 69 -12.44 -3.05 0.42
N ARG A 70 -13.53 -3.63 -0.09
CA ARG A 70 -14.00 -3.37 -1.45
C ARG A 70 -14.44 -1.93 -1.66
N SER A 71 -15.24 -1.39 -0.75
CA SER A 71 -15.73 -0.01 -0.86
C SER A 71 -14.60 0.99 -0.63
N VAL A 72 -13.68 0.69 0.30
CA VAL A 72 -12.49 1.48 0.57
C VAL A 72 -11.54 1.49 -0.64
N SER A 73 -11.28 0.34 -1.27
CA SER A 73 -10.46 0.24 -2.48
C SER A 73 -11.04 1.07 -3.64
N ALA A 74 -12.37 1.05 -3.82
CA ALA A 74 -13.03 1.86 -4.84
C ALA A 74 -12.94 3.37 -4.55
N ARG A 75 -13.08 3.79 -3.29
CA ARG A 75 -12.85 5.18 -2.87
C ARG A 75 -11.39 5.60 -3.08
N ALA A 76 -10.45 4.72 -2.76
CA ALA A 76 -9.03 4.95 -3.02
C ALA A 76 -8.75 5.14 -4.51
N TRP A 77 -9.41 4.35 -5.38
CA TRP A 77 -9.28 4.47 -6.84
C TRP A 77 -9.63 5.86 -7.33
N ASN A 78 -10.81 6.34 -6.93
CA ASN A 78 -11.27 7.69 -7.29
C ASN A 78 -10.28 8.78 -6.84
N LYS A 79 -9.69 8.61 -5.64
CA LYS A 79 -8.69 9.55 -5.12
C LYS A 79 -7.39 9.50 -5.93
N THR A 80 -6.92 8.31 -6.30
CA THR A 80 -5.74 8.08 -7.13
C THR A 80 -5.92 8.68 -8.53
N GLU A 81 -7.05 8.43 -9.19
CA GLU A 81 -7.36 9.01 -10.50
C GLU A 81 -7.45 10.53 -10.45
N THR A 82 -8.12 11.08 -9.43
CA THR A 82 -8.21 12.54 -9.24
C THR A 82 -6.83 13.16 -9.09
N LEU A 83 -5.91 12.47 -8.39
CA LEU A 83 -4.55 12.95 -8.20
C LEU A 83 -3.73 12.87 -9.50
N LEU A 84 -3.79 11.75 -10.23
CA LEU A 84 -2.80 11.36 -11.23
C LEU A 84 -3.28 11.29 -12.68
N SER A 85 -4.59 11.30 -12.97
CA SER A 85 -5.11 11.18 -14.35
C SER A 85 -4.54 12.22 -15.32
N ARG A 86 -4.23 13.43 -14.84
CA ARG A 86 -3.53 14.45 -15.63
C ARG A 86 -2.06 14.09 -15.87
N GLU A 87 -1.36 13.60 -14.86
CA GLU A 87 0.05 13.25 -14.98
C GLU A 87 0.25 11.98 -15.82
N VAL A 88 -0.62 10.98 -15.71
CA VAL A 88 -0.65 9.80 -16.60
C VAL A 88 -0.65 10.23 -18.07
N ARG A 89 -1.52 11.18 -18.43
CA ARG A 89 -1.57 11.76 -19.78
C ARG A 89 -0.33 12.57 -20.13
N ARG A 90 0.11 13.46 -19.23
CA ARG A 90 1.30 14.31 -19.43
C ARG A 90 2.57 13.50 -19.66
N HIS A 91 2.73 12.40 -18.94
CA HIS A 91 3.85 11.47 -19.06
C HIS A 91 3.66 10.44 -20.18
N GLN A 92 2.53 10.46 -20.89
CA GLN A 92 2.21 9.52 -21.98
C GLN A 92 2.28 8.06 -21.53
N ILE A 93 1.86 7.78 -20.30
CA ILE A 93 1.70 6.41 -19.81
C ILE A 93 0.46 5.84 -20.48
N SER A 94 0.59 4.68 -21.13
CA SER A 94 -0.55 4.05 -21.80
C SER A 94 -1.65 3.71 -20.79
N PRO A 95 -2.90 4.19 -20.97
CA PRO A 95 -4.00 3.86 -20.06
C PRO A 95 -4.26 2.35 -19.95
N SER A 96 -3.94 1.58 -20.98
CA SER A 96 -4.09 0.11 -20.97
C SER A 96 -3.17 -0.59 -19.96
N LEU A 97 -2.12 0.08 -19.47
CA LEU A 97 -1.23 -0.45 -18.44
C LEU A 97 -1.76 -0.22 -17.02
N ILE A 98 -2.78 0.64 -16.87
CA ILE A 98 -3.46 0.91 -15.60
C ILE A 98 -4.79 0.15 -15.63
N ASP A 99 -4.74 -1.17 -15.41
CA ASP A 99 -5.94 -2.02 -15.38
C ASP A 99 -6.60 -1.97 -13.99
N PRO A 100 -7.82 -1.39 -13.87
CA PRO A 100 -8.50 -1.27 -12.58
C PRO A 100 -8.79 -2.62 -11.93
N TRP A 101 -9.03 -3.67 -12.73
CA TRP A 101 -9.40 -4.98 -12.22
C TRP A 101 -8.21 -5.70 -11.62
N THR A 102 -7.09 -5.76 -12.34
CA THR A 102 -5.86 -6.36 -11.84
C THR A 102 -5.34 -5.61 -10.62
N ILE A 103 -5.27 -4.28 -10.67
CA ILE A 103 -4.81 -3.48 -9.53
C ILE A 103 -5.73 -3.68 -8.31
N SER A 104 -7.06 -3.65 -8.50
CA SER A 104 -8.00 -3.87 -7.39
C SER A 104 -7.85 -5.27 -6.79
N LYS A 105 -7.66 -6.31 -7.63
CA LYS A 105 -7.41 -7.68 -7.16
C LYS A 105 -6.15 -7.76 -6.30
N ASP A 106 -5.06 -7.16 -6.76
CA ASP A 106 -3.78 -7.13 -6.04
C ASP A 106 -3.90 -6.40 -4.70
N VAL A 107 -4.58 -5.24 -4.69
CA VAL A 107 -4.89 -4.49 -3.46
C VAL A 107 -5.65 -5.35 -2.46
N HIS A 108 -6.71 -6.04 -2.90
CA HIS A 108 -7.50 -6.88 -2.00
C HIS A 108 -6.65 -8.01 -1.42
N SER A 109 -5.94 -8.74 -2.28
CA SER A 109 -5.11 -9.88 -1.86
C SER A 109 -4.09 -9.48 -0.78
N VAL A 110 -3.39 -8.37 -1.00
CA VAL A 110 -2.36 -7.90 -0.06
C VAL A 110 -2.96 -7.41 1.25
N TYR A 111 -4.04 -6.62 1.20
CA TYR A 111 -4.63 -6.08 2.42
C TYR A 111 -5.36 -7.15 3.24
N GLU A 112 -5.96 -8.16 2.61
CA GLU A 112 -6.47 -9.35 3.33
C GLU A 112 -5.34 -10.07 4.08
N GLU A 113 -4.18 -10.27 3.45
CA GLU A 113 -3.02 -10.87 4.10
C GLU A 113 -2.46 -10.00 5.25
N ALA A 114 -2.39 -8.69 5.05
CA ALA A 114 -1.95 -7.74 6.08
C ALA A 114 -2.89 -7.74 7.29
N LEU A 115 -4.22 -7.71 7.05
CA LEU A 115 -5.24 -7.76 8.09
C LEU A 115 -5.25 -9.11 8.82
N ALA A 116 -5.04 -10.22 8.09
CA ALA A 116 -4.90 -11.53 8.69
C ALA A 116 -3.62 -11.65 9.57
N ALA A 117 -2.51 -11.06 9.14
CA ALA A 117 -1.27 -11.00 9.92
C ALA A 117 -1.46 -10.18 11.20
N TYR A 118 -2.14 -9.03 11.10
CA TYR A 118 -2.53 -8.20 12.24
C TYR A 118 -3.43 -8.94 13.22
N ALA A 119 -4.48 -9.61 12.74
CA ALA A 119 -5.41 -10.41 13.56
C ALA A 119 -4.68 -11.50 14.36
N LYS A 120 -3.68 -12.15 13.75
CA LYS A 120 -2.86 -13.20 14.35
C LYS A 120 -1.72 -12.66 15.24
N GLY A 121 -1.54 -11.34 15.33
CA GLY A 121 -0.45 -10.74 16.09
C GLY A 121 0.94 -11.01 15.52
N VAL A 122 1.06 -11.31 14.23
CA VAL A 122 2.35 -11.47 13.55
C VAL A 122 3.05 -10.12 13.51
N THR A 123 4.27 -10.01 14.03
CA THR A 123 5.01 -8.73 14.02
C THR A 123 5.17 -8.17 12.59
N PRO A 124 5.12 -6.84 12.38
CA PRO A 124 5.31 -6.22 11.05
C PRO A 124 6.58 -6.68 10.31
N GLN A 125 7.67 -6.96 11.04
CA GLN A 125 8.93 -7.45 10.46
C GLN A 125 8.76 -8.85 9.84
N ARG A 126 8.08 -9.76 10.55
CA ARG A 126 7.76 -11.09 10.02
C ARG A 126 6.78 -11.02 8.86
N PHE A 127 5.80 -10.12 8.94
CA PHE A 127 4.89 -9.85 7.83
C PHE A 127 5.64 -9.35 6.59
N SER A 128 6.61 -8.44 6.75
CA SER A 128 7.46 -7.94 5.66
C SER A 128 8.18 -9.05 4.92
N VAL A 129 8.74 -10.02 5.65
CA VAL A 129 9.38 -11.20 5.03
C VAL A 129 8.38 -12.04 4.24
N ALA A 130 7.19 -12.29 4.80
CA ALA A 130 6.16 -13.09 4.15
C ALA A 130 5.60 -12.39 2.89
N ALA A 131 5.33 -11.09 2.97
CA ALA A 131 4.71 -10.30 1.90
C ALA A 131 5.70 -9.89 0.80
N SER A 132 7.01 -9.90 1.07
CA SER A 132 8.05 -9.42 0.14
C SER A 132 7.98 -10.08 -1.24
N LYS A 133 7.72 -11.39 -1.30
CA LYS A 133 7.64 -12.11 -2.58
C LYS A 133 6.45 -11.67 -3.41
N GLN A 134 5.26 -11.60 -2.80
CA GLN A 134 4.02 -11.21 -3.49
C GLN A 134 4.08 -9.76 -3.94
N LEU A 135 4.46 -8.83 -3.05
CA LEU A 135 4.57 -7.41 -3.37
C LEU A 135 5.66 -7.14 -4.42
N GLY A 136 6.78 -7.86 -4.36
CA GLY A 136 7.81 -7.83 -5.41
C GLY A 136 7.28 -8.29 -6.77
N ALA A 137 6.46 -9.35 -6.81
CA ALA A 137 5.85 -9.86 -8.04
C ALA A 137 4.78 -8.91 -8.61
N ILE A 138 3.91 -8.35 -7.77
CA ILE A 138 2.94 -7.31 -8.15
C ILE A 138 3.68 -6.15 -8.79
N ARG A 139 4.68 -5.64 -8.06
CA ARG A 139 5.52 -4.54 -8.53
C ARG A 139 6.13 -4.84 -9.90
N GLN A 140 6.81 -5.99 -10.04
CA GLN A 140 7.44 -6.39 -11.29
C GLN A 140 6.43 -6.48 -12.44
N THR A 141 5.24 -7.05 -12.20
CA THR A 141 4.19 -7.21 -13.19
C THR A 141 3.73 -5.85 -13.73
N HIS A 142 3.42 -4.89 -12.85
CA HIS A 142 2.94 -3.57 -13.26
C HIS A 142 4.02 -2.69 -13.88
N THR A 143 5.30 -2.91 -13.54
CA THR A 143 6.42 -2.14 -14.11
C THR A 143 7.11 -2.80 -15.30
N ALA A 144 6.64 -3.96 -15.76
CA ALA A 144 7.32 -4.74 -16.80
C ALA A 144 7.42 -4.01 -18.15
N VAL A 145 6.40 -3.22 -18.50
CA VAL A 145 6.34 -2.47 -19.77
C VAL A 145 6.77 -1.02 -19.58
N ASP A 146 6.24 -0.36 -18.54
CA ASP A 146 6.55 1.03 -18.22
C ASP A 146 6.73 1.17 -16.70
N PRO A 147 7.95 1.41 -16.19
CA PRO A 147 8.20 1.53 -14.76
C PRO A 147 7.40 2.63 -14.07
N ARG A 148 6.96 3.65 -14.82
CA ARG A 148 6.24 4.81 -14.27
C ARG A 148 4.84 4.46 -13.79
N VAL A 149 4.28 3.33 -14.24
CA VAL A 149 3.00 2.79 -13.76
C VAL A 149 3.03 2.55 -12.24
N ILE A 150 4.22 2.32 -11.64
CA ILE A 150 4.35 2.12 -10.20
C ILE A 150 3.79 3.30 -9.40
N GLY A 151 3.84 4.53 -9.90
CA GLY A 151 3.32 5.67 -9.18
C GLY A 151 1.79 5.66 -9.05
N PHE A 152 1.08 5.10 -10.04
CA PHE A 152 -0.37 4.91 -9.91
C PHE A 152 -0.68 3.76 -8.96
N VAL A 153 -0.01 2.61 -9.13
CA VAL A 153 -0.22 1.41 -8.30
C VAL A 153 0.10 1.71 -6.84
N SER A 154 1.27 2.25 -6.53
CA SER A 154 1.67 2.60 -5.16
C SER A 154 0.73 3.62 -4.50
N MET A 155 0.24 4.62 -5.23
CA MET A 155 -0.75 5.57 -4.70
C MET A 155 -2.10 4.92 -4.41
N GLN A 156 -2.52 3.94 -5.24
CA GLN A 156 -3.73 3.19 -4.99
C GLN A 156 -3.63 2.36 -3.70
N PHE A 157 -2.52 1.65 -3.50
CA PHE A 157 -2.26 0.93 -2.27
C PHE A 157 -2.20 1.90 -1.08
N HIS A 158 -1.47 3.00 -1.21
CA HIS A 158 -1.29 3.99 -0.16
C HIS A 158 -2.63 4.58 0.33
N TYR A 159 -3.49 5.03 -0.59
CA TYR A 159 -4.79 5.57 -0.22
C TYR A 159 -5.73 4.53 0.35
N CYS A 160 -5.67 3.28 -0.13
CA CYS A 160 -6.44 2.19 0.46
C CYS A 160 -6.05 1.97 1.93
N GLY A 161 -4.75 1.86 2.22
CA GLY A 161 -4.24 1.68 3.59
C GLY A 161 -4.56 2.85 4.51
N GLN A 162 -4.44 4.09 4.03
CA GLN A 162 -4.84 5.27 4.79
C GLN A 162 -6.33 5.25 5.15
N MET A 163 -7.19 4.93 4.17
CA MET A 163 -8.63 4.88 4.40
C MET A 163 -8.98 3.73 5.35
N LEU A 164 -8.42 2.53 5.18
CA LEU A 164 -8.61 1.41 6.12
C LEU A 164 -8.20 1.80 7.54
N SER A 165 -7.06 2.47 7.70
CA SER A 165 -6.62 2.94 9.02
C SER A 165 -7.58 3.95 9.63
N ALA A 166 -8.22 4.80 8.83
CA ALA A 166 -9.17 5.79 9.33
C ALA A 166 -10.51 5.19 9.78
N GLU A 167 -10.87 4.03 9.23
CA GLU A 167 -12.08 3.28 9.60
C GLU A 167 -11.84 2.38 10.85
N ALA A 168 -10.59 2.25 11.30
CA ALA A 168 -10.22 1.46 12.47
C ALA A 168 -10.35 2.27 13.78
N PRO A 169 -10.63 1.60 14.93
CA PRO A 169 -10.63 2.25 16.24
C PRO A 169 -9.29 2.93 16.54
N GLU A 170 -9.32 4.13 17.13
CA GLU A 170 -8.12 4.96 17.38
C GLU A 170 -6.98 4.20 18.07
N ALA A 171 -7.32 3.36 19.05
CA ALA A 171 -6.36 2.54 19.80
C ALA A 171 -5.56 1.56 18.92
N GLU A 172 -6.12 1.10 17.80
CA GLU A 172 -5.49 0.13 16.90
C GLU A 172 -4.83 0.78 15.67
N GLN A 173 -5.11 2.07 15.40
CA GLN A 173 -4.62 2.74 14.19
C GLN A 173 -3.09 2.71 14.08
N SER A 174 -2.37 3.02 15.16
CA SER A 174 -0.90 2.99 15.15
C SER A 174 -0.34 1.59 14.87
N THR A 175 -1.02 0.55 15.38
CA THR A 175 -0.62 -0.84 15.14
C THR A 175 -0.83 -1.21 13.68
N LEU A 176 -2.02 -0.95 13.14
CA LEU A 176 -2.38 -1.21 11.73
C LEU A 176 -1.48 -0.46 10.75
N GLN A 177 -1.20 0.82 11.03
CA GLN A 177 -0.29 1.64 10.22
C GLN A 177 1.09 1.02 10.07
N SER A 178 1.56 0.24 11.06
CA SER A 178 2.85 -0.45 10.95
C SER A 178 2.81 -1.58 9.90
N TYR A 179 1.67 -2.25 9.70
CA TYR A 179 1.50 -3.24 8.63
C TYR A 179 1.32 -2.57 7.28
N PHE A 180 0.53 -1.49 7.22
CA PHE A 180 0.30 -0.77 5.97
C PHE A 180 1.57 -0.06 5.49
N LYS A 181 2.44 0.39 6.41
CA LYS A 181 3.78 0.91 6.07
C LYS A 181 4.61 -0.16 5.35
N VAL A 182 4.56 -1.42 5.79
CA VAL A 182 5.29 -2.52 5.12
C VAL A 182 4.82 -2.69 3.68
N VAL A 183 3.51 -2.59 3.45
CA VAL A 183 2.93 -2.64 2.09
C VAL A 183 3.44 -1.49 1.23
N ASP A 184 3.36 -0.26 1.75
CA ASP A 184 3.88 0.94 1.07
C ASP A 184 5.37 0.77 0.74
N ASP A 185 6.20 0.47 1.74
CA ASP A 185 7.65 0.36 1.61
C ASP A 185 8.08 -0.63 0.51
N LEU A 186 7.44 -1.81 0.48
CA LEU A 186 7.75 -2.87 -0.49
C LEU A 186 7.28 -2.55 -1.93
N LEU A 187 6.32 -1.63 -2.10
CA LEU A 187 5.87 -1.16 -3.41
C LEU A 187 6.70 0.03 -3.90
N TYR A 188 6.96 1.02 -3.04
CA TYR A 188 7.72 2.22 -3.42
C TYR A 188 9.18 1.89 -3.73
N MET A 189 9.80 0.98 -2.96
CA MET A 189 11.22 0.67 -3.08
C MET A 189 11.45 -0.58 -3.94
N PRO A 190 12.39 -0.58 -4.90
CA PRO A 190 12.66 -1.72 -5.78
C PRO A 190 13.53 -2.78 -5.09
N LEU A 191 13.19 -3.20 -3.87
CA LEU A 191 14.00 -4.11 -3.05
C LEU A 191 14.27 -5.46 -3.73
N HIS A 192 13.28 -6.04 -4.41
CA HIS A 192 13.47 -7.30 -5.13
C HIS A 192 14.45 -7.16 -6.30
N ARG A 193 14.42 -6.03 -7.02
CA ARG A 193 15.38 -5.71 -8.09
C ARG A 193 16.79 -5.54 -7.51
N ALA A 194 16.91 -4.86 -6.36
CA ALA A 194 18.17 -4.76 -5.62
C ALA A 194 18.70 -6.14 -5.21
N TYR A 195 17.86 -7.03 -4.69
CA TYR A 195 18.26 -8.39 -4.30
C TYR A 195 18.67 -9.24 -5.51
N ALA A 196 17.95 -9.15 -6.63
CA ALA A 196 18.31 -9.82 -7.86
C ALA A 196 19.66 -9.32 -8.41
N ALA A 197 19.91 -8.01 -8.36
CA ALA A 197 21.19 -7.43 -8.75
C ALA A 197 22.32 -7.86 -7.79
N ALA A 198 22.06 -7.90 -6.49
CA ALA A 198 23.00 -8.35 -5.46
C ALA A 198 23.42 -9.82 -5.65
N ALA A 199 22.49 -10.68 -6.09
CA ALA A 199 22.75 -12.10 -6.33
C ALA A 199 23.78 -12.37 -7.44
N ASN A 200 24.09 -11.38 -8.28
CA ASN A 200 25.08 -11.49 -9.35
C ASN A 200 26.53 -11.23 -8.87
N TYR A 201 26.74 -10.96 -7.58
CA TYR A 201 28.04 -10.64 -7.02
C TYR A 201 28.51 -11.71 -6.03
N ASP A 202 29.82 -11.96 -6.03
CA ASP A 202 30.48 -12.70 -4.96
C ASP A 202 30.29 -12.00 -3.61
N TYR A 203 30.24 -12.80 -2.53
CA TYR A 203 29.99 -12.30 -1.17
C TYR A 203 30.97 -11.20 -0.70
N HIS A 204 32.22 -11.27 -1.18
CA HIS A 204 33.29 -10.32 -0.88
C HIS A 204 33.47 -9.26 -1.97
N HIS A 205 32.58 -9.19 -2.95
CA HIS A 205 32.66 -8.15 -3.97
C HIS A 205 32.41 -6.77 -3.31
N PRO A 206 33.27 -5.76 -3.53
CA PRO A 206 33.20 -4.51 -2.79
C PRO A 206 31.88 -3.74 -2.90
N ARG A 207 31.20 -3.81 -4.06
CA ARG A 207 29.85 -3.22 -4.22
C ARG A 207 28.82 -3.87 -3.30
N LEU A 208 28.85 -5.21 -3.17
CA LEU A 208 27.93 -5.93 -2.31
C LEU A 208 28.25 -5.68 -0.84
N GLU A 209 29.54 -5.62 -0.48
CA GLU A 209 29.99 -5.22 0.85
C GLU A 209 29.48 -3.82 1.22
N THR A 210 29.59 -2.85 0.30
CA THR A 210 29.06 -1.48 0.48
C THR A 210 27.57 -1.49 0.80
N VAL A 211 26.76 -2.24 0.04
CA VAL A 211 25.30 -2.36 0.33
C VAL A 211 25.05 -3.02 1.67
N ARG A 212 25.80 -4.07 2.02
CA ARG A 212 25.63 -4.78 3.30
C ARG A 212 25.94 -3.89 4.51
N LEU A 213 26.88 -2.95 4.37
CA LEU A 213 27.16 -1.94 5.39
C LEU A 213 26.06 -0.87 5.46
N ALA A 214 25.57 -0.41 4.31
CA ALA A 214 24.61 0.68 4.24
C ALA A 214 23.16 0.27 4.58
N LEU A 215 22.70 -0.88 4.11
CA LEU A 215 21.30 -1.30 4.17
C LEU A 215 20.75 -1.33 5.62
N PRO A 216 21.47 -1.87 6.64
CA PRO A 216 21.01 -1.83 8.02
C PRO A 216 20.87 -0.41 8.60
N ALA A 217 21.60 0.57 8.05
CA ALA A 217 21.59 1.95 8.49
C ALA A 217 20.53 2.82 7.80
N THR A 218 19.85 2.32 6.76
CA THR A 218 18.93 3.09 5.90
C THR A 218 17.92 3.94 6.70
N ASN A 219 17.23 3.33 7.67
CA ASN A 219 16.23 4.03 8.49
C ASN A 219 16.87 5.05 9.45
N ARG A 220 18.05 4.75 10.00
CA ARG A 220 18.80 5.66 10.88
C ARG A 220 19.22 6.91 10.11
N ILE A 221 19.77 6.72 8.91
CA ILE A 221 20.20 7.79 8.01
C ILE A 221 19.01 8.67 7.62
N ALA A 222 17.90 8.04 7.19
CA ALA A 222 16.69 8.77 6.83
C ALA A 222 16.14 9.63 7.99
N LYS A 223 16.09 9.08 9.21
CA LYS A 223 15.69 9.83 10.41
C LYS A 223 16.64 10.98 10.73
N SER A 224 17.96 10.77 10.61
CA SER A 224 18.97 11.80 10.82
C SER A 224 18.77 12.98 9.86
N ILE A 225 18.66 12.68 8.56
CA ILE A 225 18.46 13.69 7.51
C ILE A 225 17.16 14.46 7.73
N VAL A 226 16.04 13.77 7.98
CA VAL A 226 14.76 14.45 8.20
C VAL A 226 14.79 15.34 9.45
N ASN A 227 15.48 14.93 10.53
CA ASN A 227 15.68 15.78 11.70
C ASN A 227 16.49 17.04 11.38
N GLN A 228 17.56 16.89 10.60
CA GLN A 228 18.38 18.03 10.16
C GLN A 228 17.56 18.99 9.29
N VAL A 229 16.81 18.47 8.34
CA VAL A 229 15.95 19.27 7.46
C VAL A 229 14.86 20.03 8.21
N ILE A 230 14.20 19.40 9.20
CA ILE A 230 13.23 20.08 10.07
C ILE A 230 13.89 21.25 10.82
N THR A 231 15.13 21.08 11.24
CA THR A 231 15.89 22.13 11.95
C THR A 231 16.30 23.27 11.00
N LEU A 232 16.70 22.94 9.77
CA LEU A 232 17.13 23.91 8.76
C LEU A 232 15.97 24.66 8.10
N CYS A 233 14.78 24.09 8.10
CA CYS A 233 13.60 24.64 7.44
C CYS A 233 12.37 24.63 8.39
N PRO A 234 12.41 25.36 9.52
CA PRO A 234 11.36 25.30 10.54
C PRO A 234 10.00 25.80 10.04
N ASP A 235 10.01 26.75 9.10
CA ASP A 235 8.79 27.38 8.55
C ASP A 235 8.23 26.65 7.31
N TYR A 236 8.88 25.57 6.86
CA TYR A 236 8.43 24.84 5.67
C TYR A 236 7.18 24.00 5.97
N ALA A 237 6.15 24.18 5.15
CA ALA A 237 4.93 23.40 5.17
C ALA A 237 4.61 22.78 3.80
N THR A 238 4.15 21.54 3.82
CA THR A 238 3.63 20.80 2.66
C THR A 238 2.12 20.99 2.54
N TYR A 239 1.50 20.35 1.54
CA TYR A 239 0.03 20.29 1.42
C TYR A 239 -0.67 19.75 2.68
N THR A 240 -0.03 18.83 3.42
CA THR A 240 -0.61 18.15 4.58
C THR A 240 -0.12 18.68 5.93
N GLY A 241 0.67 19.76 5.95
CA GLY A 241 1.13 20.43 7.17
C GLY A 241 2.64 20.66 7.25
N PRO A 242 3.14 21.14 8.40
CA PRO A 242 4.57 21.41 8.63
C PRO A 242 5.40 20.13 8.62
N LEU A 243 6.71 20.22 8.35
CA LEU A 243 7.62 19.05 8.33
C LEU A 243 7.66 18.27 9.65
N SER A 244 7.40 18.94 10.77
CA SER A 244 7.35 18.35 12.10
C SER A 244 6.09 17.51 12.36
N ALA A 245 5.03 17.66 11.56
CA ALA A 245 3.82 16.88 11.71
C ALA A 245 4.10 15.39 11.46
N ALA A 246 3.53 14.50 12.29
CA ALA A 246 3.85 13.07 12.27
C ALA A 246 3.68 12.41 10.89
N ALA A 247 2.61 12.75 10.16
CA ALA A 247 2.36 12.24 8.82
C ALA A 247 3.40 12.71 7.80
N VAL A 248 3.74 14.02 7.80
CA VAL A 248 4.72 14.62 6.88
C VAL A 248 6.13 14.11 7.18
N ARG A 249 6.46 13.98 8.46
CA ARG A 249 7.72 13.39 8.90
C ARG A 249 7.86 11.94 8.43
N THR A 250 6.79 11.15 8.55
CA THR A 250 6.79 9.74 8.12
C THR A 250 6.97 9.61 6.61
N SER A 251 6.27 10.44 5.82
CA SER A 251 6.46 10.45 4.36
C SER A 251 7.85 10.93 3.96
N SER A 252 8.39 11.95 4.64
CA SER A 252 9.74 12.45 4.37
C SER A 252 10.82 11.40 4.67
N ILE A 253 10.67 10.65 5.77
CA ILE A 253 11.58 9.53 6.08
C ILE A 253 11.52 8.50 4.95
N ARG A 254 10.31 8.12 4.52
CA ARG A 254 10.12 7.16 3.43
C ARG A 254 10.78 7.63 2.12
N ASP A 255 10.64 8.90 1.76
CA ASP A 255 11.30 9.45 0.56
C ASP A 255 12.83 9.28 0.64
N VAL A 256 13.44 9.61 1.79
CA VAL A 256 14.89 9.45 1.98
C VAL A 256 15.31 7.97 1.99
N GLU A 257 14.50 7.06 2.54
CA GLU A 257 14.72 5.61 2.44
C GLU A 257 14.67 5.17 0.96
N MET A 258 13.68 5.67 0.21
CA MET A 258 13.51 5.38 -1.21
C MET A 258 14.73 5.82 -2.03
N PHE A 259 15.21 7.05 -1.86
CA PHE A 259 16.43 7.53 -2.53
C PHE A 259 17.64 6.62 -2.26
N GLN A 260 17.81 6.15 -1.03
CA GLN A 260 18.89 5.22 -0.67
C GLN A 260 18.75 3.88 -1.40
N ILE A 261 17.57 3.24 -1.39
CA ILE A 261 17.39 1.94 -2.06
C ILE A 261 17.59 2.03 -3.57
N TYR A 262 17.12 3.11 -4.20
CA TYR A 262 17.36 3.35 -5.62
C TYR A 262 18.84 3.56 -5.95
N LEU A 263 19.57 4.29 -5.10
CA LEU A 263 21.02 4.43 -5.23
C LEU A 263 21.73 3.07 -5.14
N TRP A 264 21.36 2.21 -4.19
CA TRP A 264 21.92 0.87 -4.06
C TRP A 264 21.60 -0.02 -5.25
N THR A 265 20.38 0.08 -5.78
CA THR A 265 19.98 -0.67 -6.98
C THR A 265 20.83 -0.25 -8.17
N CYS A 266 20.98 1.06 -8.41
CA CYS A 266 21.85 1.58 -9.47
C CYS A 266 23.30 1.12 -9.32
N MET A 267 23.84 1.17 -8.10
CA MET A 267 25.21 0.72 -7.84
C MET A 267 25.39 -0.77 -8.12
N LEU A 268 24.46 -1.61 -7.68
CA LEU A 268 24.50 -3.06 -7.91
C LEU A 268 24.33 -3.38 -9.41
N GLU A 269 23.45 -2.68 -10.11
CA GLU A 269 23.27 -2.88 -11.56
C GLU A 269 24.35 -2.19 -12.41
N ASN A 270 25.23 -1.41 -11.78
CA ASN A 270 26.27 -0.61 -12.42
C ASN A 270 25.74 0.28 -13.55
N ASN A 271 24.56 0.87 -13.34
CA ASN A 271 23.95 1.82 -14.26
C ASN A 271 22.91 2.69 -13.52
N ILE A 272 22.43 3.75 -14.17
CA ILE A 272 21.49 4.70 -13.55
C ILE A 272 20.01 4.40 -13.82
N SER A 273 19.67 3.25 -14.42
CA SER A 273 18.33 3.01 -14.97
C SER A 273 17.24 3.00 -13.91
N ALA A 274 17.51 2.47 -12.70
CA ALA A 274 16.53 2.50 -11.61
C ALA A 274 16.16 3.93 -11.22
N ILE A 275 17.13 4.85 -11.17
CA ILE A 275 16.85 6.25 -10.89
C ILE A 275 16.21 6.93 -12.11
N ALA A 276 16.78 6.75 -13.30
CA ALA A 276 16.41 7.49 -14.51
C ALA A 276 15.05 7.12 -15.09
N GLN A 277 14.69 5.83 -15.06
CA GLN A 277 13.47 5.33 -15.69
C GLN A 277 12.31 5.23 -14.71
N GLU A 278 12.59 5.28 -13.40
CA GLU A 278 11.59 4.99 -12.39
C GLU A 278 11.52 6.05 -11.28
N LEU A 279 12.55 6.18 -10.43
CA LEU A 279 12.49 7.13 -9.30
C LEU A 279 12.27 8.57 -9.77
N PHE A 280 13.06 9.04 -10.73
CA PHE A 280 12.98 10.42 -11.19
C PHE A 280 11.62 10.73 -11.82
N PRO A 281 11.10 9.94 -12.79
CA PRO A 281 9.74 10.11 -13.28
C PRO A 281 8.67 10.03 -12.19
N LEU A 282 8.83 9.13 -11.22
CA LEU A 282 7.91 8.99 -10.08
C LEU A 282 7.86 10.28 -9.26
N CYS A 283 9.01 10.83 -8.87
CA CYS A 283 9.09 12.12 -8.17
C CYS A 283 8.46 13.24 -9.00
N VAL A 284 8.76 13.33 -10.30
CA VAL A 284 8.20 14.38 -11.19
C VAL A 284 6.69 14.29 -11.30
N MET A 285 6.15 13.06 -11.29
CA MET A 285 4.71 12.82 -11.34
C MET A 285 4.02 13.13 -10.00
N LEU A 286 4.62 12.75 -8.86
CA LEU A 286 3.97 12.84 -7.56
C LEU A 286 4.20 14.17 -6.83
N TYR A 287 5.45 14.63 -6.74
CA TYR A 287 5.83 15.75 -5.89
C TYR A 287 5.10 17.06 -6.20
N PRO A 288 4.92 17.47 -7.47
CA PRO A 288 4.12 18.66 -7.78
C PRO A 288 2.66 18.53 -7.32
N ARG A 289 2.06 17.33 -7.43
CA ARG A 289 0.67 17.08 -7.01
C ARG A 289 0.53 17.09 -5.49
N LEU A 290 1.59 16.72 -4.78
CA LEU A 290 1.68 16.72 -3.31
C LEU A 290 2.25 18.03 -2.73
N LYS A 291 2.55 19.03 -3.59
CA LYS A 291 3.19 20.31 -3.23
C LYS A 291 4.50 20.13 -2.46
N VAL A 292 5.32 19.16 -2.87
CA VAL A 292 6.69 19.01 -2.38
C VAL A 292 7.62 19.90 -3.21
N ASN A 293 8.34 20.78 -2.55
CA ASN A 293 9.28 21.72 -3.17
C ASN A 293 10.59 21.00 -3.55
N TRP A 294 11.12 21.29 -4.74
CA TRP A 294 12.35 20.66 -5.23
C TRP A 294 13.61 21.04 -4.44
N GLY A 295 13.65 22.23 -3.84
CA GLY A 295 14.68 22.67 -2.89
C GLY A 295 14.75 21.77 -1.67
N LEU A 296 13.60 21.35 -1.13
CA LEU A 296 13.55 20.39 -0.03
C LEU A 296 14.12 19.03 -0.44
N VAL A 297 13.71 18.52 -1.61
CA VAL A 297 14.22 17.25 -2.16
C VAL A 297 15.73 17.32 -2.36
N ARG A 298 16.24 18.41 -2.95
CA ARG A 298 17.68 18.65 -3.10
C ARG A 298 18.40 18.63 -1.78
N LEU A 299 17.87 19.31 -0.76
CA LEU A 299 18.49 19.34 0.56
C LEU A 299 18.58 17.93 1.15
N MET A 300 17.50 17.16 1.10
CA MET A 300 17.49 15.76 1.56
C MET A 300 18.51 14.90 0.81
N VAL A 301 18.60 15.01 -0.51
CA VAL A 301 19.54 14.23 -1.32
C VAL A 301 20.99 14.68 -1.08
N ASN A 302 21.25 15.97 -0.92
CA ASN A 302 22.60 16.50 -0.61
C ASN A 302 23.12 16.00 0.74
N LEU A 303 22.24 15.89 1.75
CA LEU A 303 22.62 15.40 3.07
C LEU A 303 22.94 13.89 3.10
N LEU A 304 22.58 13.13 2.06
CA LEU A 304 22.91 11.71 1.99
C LEU A 304 24.43 11.46 1.97
N ASP A 305 25.21 12.23 1.22
CA ASP A 305 26.64 11.93 1.02
C ASP A 305 27.41 11.82 2.34
N GLN A 306 27.19 12.77 3.24
CA GLN A 306 27.85 12.82 4.54
C GLN A 306 27.49 11.60 5.39
N GLU A 307 26.19 11.27 5.48
CA GLU A 307 25.69 10.13 6.26
C GLU A 307 26.12 8.78 5.66
N LEU A 308 26.10 8.66 4.34
CA LEU A 308 26.50 7.45 3.62
C LEU A 308 28.00 7.22 3.74
N SER A 309 28.82 8.25 3.52
CA SER A 309 30.28 8.18 3.66
C SER A 309 30.70 7.79 5.07
N ALA A 310 30.05 8.35 6.10
CA ALA A 310 30.29 7.97 7.50
C ALA A 310 29.88 6.52 7.78
N CYS A 311 28.86 6.00 7.07
CA CYS A 311 28.36 4.65 7.26
C CYS A 311 29.21 3.57 6.56
N VAL A 312 29.59 3.79 5.30
CA VAL A 312 30.28 2.75 4.49
C VAL A 312 31.81 2.85 4.55
N GLY A 313 32.34 3.98 5.05
CA GLY A 313 33.77 4.26 5.10
C GLY A 313 34.33 4.77 3.77
N SER A 314 35.42 5.53 3.85
CA SER A 314 36.01 6.25 2.70
C SER A 314 36.41 5.34 1.52
N ILE A 315 36.83 4.11 1.80
CA ILE A 315 37.24 3.13 0.77
C ILE A 315 36.06 2.75 -0.13
N ASN A 316 34.85 2.72 0.43
CA ASN A 316 33.65 2.26 -0.28
C ASN A 316 32.92 3.39 -1.02
N VAL A 317 33.26 4.65 -0.76
CA VAL A 317 32.63 5.82 -1.40
C VAL A 317 32.72 5.76 -2.92
N LYS A 318 33.90 5.37 -3.45
CA LYS A 318 34.15 5.25 -4.89
C LYS A 318 33.16 4.34 -5.64
N TYR A 319 32.47 3.42 -4.94
CA TYR A 319 31.52 2.51 -5.58
C TYR A 319 30.15 3.16 -5.81
N TYR A 320 29.68 4.00 -4.88
CA TYR A 320 28.37 4.64 -5.00
C TYR A 320 28.45 6.07 -5.56
N GLU A 321 29.59 6.76 -5.40
CA GLU A 321 29.79 8.16 -5.81
C GLU A 321 29.38 8.46 -7.26
N PRO A 322 29.69 7.64 -8.28
CA PRO A 322 29.27 7.94 -9.65
C PRO A 322 27.74 7.96 -9.80
N HIS A 323 27.04 7.05 -9.12
CA HIS A 323 25.58 6.93 -9.14
C HIS A 323 24.93 8.05 -8.32
N TYR A 324 25.54 8.40 -7.18
CA TYR A 324 25.10 9.52 -6.35
C TYR A 324 25.25 10.87 -7.06
N THR A 325 26.38 11.09 -7.74
CA THR A 325 26.63 12.28 -8.56
C THR A 325 25.62 12.39 -9.69
N ALA A 326 25.28 11.27 -10.35
CA ALA A 326 24.23 11.26 -11.38
C ALA A 326 22.86 11.65 -10.78
N MET A 327 22.52 11.09 -9.62
CA MET A 327 21.29 11.43 -8.90
C MET A 327 21.24 12.93 -8.55
N LEU A 328 22.31 13.49 -8.00
CA LEU A 328 22.39 14.93 -7.69
C LEU A 328 22.17 15.81 -8.93
N LYS A 329 22.78 15.45 -10.06
CA LYS A 329 22.60 16.18 -11.32
C LYS A 329 21.15 16.15 -11.79
N MET A 330 20.49 15.00 -11.70
CA MET A 330 19.09 14.85 -12.09
C MET A 330 18.14 15.70 -11.24
N PHE A 331 18.39 15.83 -9.93
CA PHE A 331 17.55 16.65 -9.05
C PHE A 331 18.06 18.09 -8.88
N SER A 332 19.05 18.52 -9.67
CA SER A 332 19.72 19.81 -9.52
C SER A 332 18.85 21.02 -9.91
N PRO A 333 19.25 22.25 -9.53
CA PRO A 333 18.57 23.48 -9.95
C PRO A 333 18.50 23.69 -11.46
N SER A 334 19.42 23.11 -12.24
CA SER A 334 19.37 23.22 -13.71
C SER A 334 18.24 22.40 -14.32
N THR A 335 17.78 21.35 -13.62
CA THR A 335 16.62 20.54 -14.03
C THR A 335 15.33 21.07 -13.41
N PHE A 336 15.37 21.51 -12.15
CA PHE A 336 14.24 22.09 -11.44
C PHE A 336 14.61 23.47 -10.86
N PRO A 337 14.54 24.54 -11.67
CA PRO A 337 14.82 25.89 -11.19
C PRO A 337 13.82 26.29 -10.10
N GLU A 338 14.27 27.08 -9.13
CA GLU A 338 13.35 27.69 -8.15
C GLU A 338 12.38 28.63 -8.88
N PRO A 339 11.11 28.72 -8.45
CA PRO A 339 10.22 29.77 -8.93
C PRO A 339 10.86 31.13 -8.67
N ALA A 340 10.93 31.97 -9.71
CA ALA A 340 11.43 33.34 -9.62
C ALA A 340 10.58 34.21 -8.69
#